data_AF-A0A961GL61-F1
#
_entry.id   AF-A0A961GL61-F1
#
_cell.length_a   1.000
_cell.length_b   1.000
_cell.length_c   1.000
_cell.angle_alpha   90.00
_cell.angle_beta   90.00
_cell.angle_gamma   90.00
#
_symmetry.space_group_name_H-M   'P 1'
#
loop_
_entity.id
_entity.type
_entity.pdbx_description
1 polymer ?
#
loop_
_entity_poly.entity_id
_entity_poly.type
_entity_poly.pdbx_seq_one_letter_code
_entity_poly.pdbx_strand_id
1 'polypeptide(L)' 'DRATDTTDLVVLDAHDVGGEPVARICIPRRVPIGFHANWFAE' A
#
# COMPACT_ATOMS: atom_id res chain seq x y z
N ASP A 1 6.76 -5.90 -5.00
CA ASP A 1 6.81 -7.02 -5.94
C ASP A 1 8.27 -7.51 -6.03
N ARG A 2 8.50 -8.82 -5.90
CA ARG A 2 9.85 -9.41 -5.99
C ARG A 2 10.37 -9.42 -7.44
N ALA A 3 9.48 -9.43 -8.42
CA ALA A 3 9.86 -9.42 -9.83
C ALA A 3 10.35 -8.04 -10.28
N THR A 4 9.73 -6.97 -9.79
CA THR A 4 10.04 -5.59 -10.18
C THR A 4 10.87 -4.81 -9.15
N ASP A 5 11.09 -5.39 -7.96
CA ASP A 5 11.71 -4.73 -6.80
C ASP A 5 11.06 -3.39 -6.40
N THR A 6 9.74 -3.25 -6.61
CA THR A 6 8.96 -2.07 -6.22
C THR A 6 7.97 -2.36 -5.09
N THR A 7 7.25 -1.35 -4.61
CA THR A 7 6.12 -1.52 -3.69
C THR A 7 5.00 -0.58 -4.06
N ASP A 8 3.76 -1.04 -3.98
CA ASP A 8 2.58 -0.18 -4.05
C ASP A 8 1.99 -0.02 -2.66
N LEU A 9 1.81 1.23 -2.23
CA LEU A 9 0.89 1.56 -1.15
C LEU A 9 -0.49 1.76 -1.77
N VAL A 10 -1.41 0.83 -1.51
CA VAL A 10 -2.78 0.87 -2.00
C VAL A 10 -3.71 1.47 -0.94
N VAL A 11 -4.61 2.34 -1.37
CA VAL A 11 -5.70 2.87 -0.54
C VAL A 11 -7.01 2.30 -1.08
N LEU A 12 -7.81 1.72 -0.20
CA LEU A 12 -9.10 1.09 -0.52
C LEU A 12 -10.23 1.88 0.15
N ASP A 13 -11.43 1.83 -0.42
CA ASP A 13 -12.64 2.22 0.31
C ASP A 13 -12.96 1.15 1.36
N ALA A 14 -13.10 1.55 2.62
CA ALA A 14 -13.42 0.62 3.70
C ALA A 14 -14.81 0.00 3.55
N HIS A 15 -15.74 0.64 2.83
CA HIS A 15 -17.08 0.10 2.56
C HIS A 15 -17.09 -0.92 1.42
N ASP A 16 -16.04 -0.95 0.58
CA ASP A 16 -15.89 -1.88 -0.54
C ASP A 16 -14.43 -2.33 -0.72
N VAL A 17 -13.97 -3.17 0.20
CA VAL A 17 -12.58 -3.67 0.22
C VAL A 17 -12.28 -4.62 -0.95
N GLY A 18 -13.33 -5.17 -1.59
CA GLY A 18 -13.20 -6.06 -2.76
C GLY A 18 -13.16 -5.32 -4.10
N GLY A 19 -13.49 -4.04 -4.12
CA GLY A 19 -13.47 -3.18 -5.30
C GLY A 19 -12.06 -2.77 -5.75
N GLU A 20 -12.00 -1.88 -6.74
CA GLU A 20 -10.72 -1.32 -7.20
C GLU A 20 -10.14 -0.32 -6.19
N PRO A 21 -8.81 -0.20 -6.05
CA PRO A 21 -8.20 0.79 -5.17
C PRO A 21 -8.55 2.22 -5.58
N VAL A 22 -8.90 3.05 -4.60
CA VAL A 22 -9.17 4.48 -4.82
C VAL A 22 -7.89 5.27 -5.07
N ALA A 23 -6.75 4.77 -4.61
CA ALA A 23 -5.43 5.29 -4.95
C ALA A 23 -4.36 4.18 -4.91
N ARG A 24 -3.31 4.38 -5.71
CA ARG A 24 -2.10 3.56 -5.73
C ARG A 24 -0.88 4.46 -5.80
N ILE A 25 -0.01 4.37 -4.79
CA ILE A 25 1.24 5.10 -4.73
C ILE A 25 2.38 4.12 -5.03
N CYS A 26 3.08 4.34 -6.15
CA CYS A 26 4.25 3.56 -6.52
C CYS A 26 5.48 4.05 -5.76
N ILE A 27 6.14 3.13 -5.05
CA ILE A 27 7.43 3.32 -4.40
C ILE A 27 8.49 2.64 -5.27
N PRO A 28 9.48 3.36 -5.81
CA PRO A 28 10.43 2.85 -6.82
C PRO A 28 11.52 1.94 -6.23
N ARG A 29 11.21 1.31 -5.09
CA ARG A 29 12.06 0.37 -4.36
C ARG A 29 11.18 -0.51 -3.47
N ARG A 30 11.66 -1.71 -3.17
CA ARG A 30 10.92 -2.64 -2.32
C ARG A 30 10.98 -2.23 -0.86
N VAL A 31 9.81 -2.14 -0.22
CA VAL A 31 9.69 -2.07 1.23
C VAL A 31 9.81 -3.51 1.78
N PRO A 32 10.73 -3.79 2.72
CA PRO A 32 10.84 -5.11 3.37
C PRO A 32 9.56 -5.50 4.12
N ILE A 33 9.41 -6.79 4.44
CA ILE A 33 8.32 -7.25 5.32
C ILE A 33 8.46 -6.53 6.67
N GLY A 34 7.43 -5.78 7.04
CA GLY A 34 7.37 -5.00 8.26
C GLY A 34 6.73 -5.75 9.43
N PHE A 35 6.37 -4.98 10.46
CA PHE A 35 5.61 -5.44 11.63
C PHE A 35 4.34 -4.60 11.76
N HIS A 36 4.27 -3.75 12.78
CA HIS A 36 3.09 -2.96 13.11
C HIS A 36 3.31 -1.52 12.62
N ALA A 37 2.22 -0.86 12.27
CA ALA A 37 2.18 0.54 11.87
C ALA A 37 0.98 1.25 12.51
N ASN A 38 1.03 2.57 12.56
CA ASN A 38 -0.08 3.41 13.03
C ASN A 38 -0.32 4.53 12.02
N TRP A 39 -1.54 5.05 12.02
CA TRP A 39 -1.90 6.28 11.32
C TRP A 39 -1.91 7.44 12.32
N PHE A 40 -1.30 8.56 11.94
CA PHE A 40 -1.35 9.81 12.69
C PHE A 40 -2.04 10.83 11.79
N ALA A 41 -3.07 11.49 12.31
CA ALA A 41 -3.88 12.43 11.53
C ALA A 41 -3.29 13.85 11.49
N GLU A 42 -2.25 14.10 12.28
CA GLU A 42 -1.55 15.38 12.39
C GLU A 42 -0.23 15.36 11.62
#